data_AF-A0A4V0I2A1-F1
#
_entry.id   AF-A0A4V0I2A1-F1
#
_cell.length_a   1.000
_cell.length_b   1.000
_cell.length_c   1.000
_cell.angle_alpha   90.00
_cell.angle_beta   90.00
_cell.angle_gamma   90.00
#
_symmetry.space_group_name_H-M   'P 1'
#
loop_
_entity.id
_entity.type
_entity.pdbx_description
1 polymer ?
#
loop_
_entity_poly.entity_id
_entity_poly.type
_entity_poly.pdbx_seq_one_letter_code
_entity_poly.pdbx_strand_id
1 'polypeptide(L)'
;MMTLATARAALTEPDPFDGIDRLIRDELTRGRTTREVHDDLFPLVRDLRHSGELSDDADEALLGALDALTGRCHPDCRYTDPAPSHPVPPLHQSLPSHAPAPEGV
;
A
#
# COMPACT_ATOMS: atom_id res chain seq x y z
N MET A 1 -7.11 4.18 -6.97
CA MET A 1 -6.87 3.81 -8.39
C MET A 1 -5.81 4.73 -8.90
N MET A 2 -4.68 4.18 -9.29
CA MET A 2 -3.53 4.95 -9.74
C MET A 2 -3.73 5.34 -11.21
N THR A 3 -3.37 6.58 -11.55
CA THR A 3 -3.51 7.11 -12.91
C THR A 3 -2.15 7.53 -13.47
N LEU A 4 -2.06 7.69 -14.78
CA LEU A 4 -0.86 8.23 -15.44
C LEU A 4 -0.46 9.59 -14.86
N ALA A 5 -1.44 10.47 -14.60
CA ALA A 5 -1.19 11.80 -14.05
C ALA A 5 -0.61 11.76 -12.63
N THR A 6 -1.16 10.90 -11.77
CA THR A 6 -0.66 10.74 -10.38
C THR A 6 0.73 10.10 -10.34
N ALA A 7 0.97 9.08 -11.18
CA ALA A 7 2.29 8.44 -11.26
C ALA A 7 3.35 9.41 -11.82
N ARG A 8 2.99 10.16 -12.87
CA ARG A 8 3.86 11.20 -13.44
C ARG A 8 4.19 12.27 -12.41
N ALA A 9 3.19 12.81 -11.71
CA ALA A 9 3.40 13.85 -10.71
C ALA A 9 4.44 13.40 -9.66
N ALA A 10 4.31 12.18 -9.15
CA ALA A 10 5.25 11.58 -8.19
C ALA A 10 6.68 11.44 -8.76
N LEU A 11 6.81 11.01 -10.02
CA LEU A 11 8.10 10.81 -10.68
C LEU A 11 8.78 12.11 -11.15
N THR A 12 8.03 13.21 -11.22
CA THR A 12 8.57 14.54 -11.56
C THR A 12 8.89 15.40 -10.34
N GLU A 13 8.81 14.82 -9.14
CA GLU A 13 9.23 15.49 -7.91
C GLU A 13 10.75 15.70 -7.86
N PRO A 14 11.26 16.65 -7.04
CA PRO A 14 12.69 16.86 -6.89
C PRO A 14 13.46 15.61 -6.46
N ASP A 15 12.81 14.73 -5.69
CA ASP A 15 13.29 13.39 -5.37
C ASP A 15 12.26 12.36 -5.86
N PRO A 16 12.48 11.72 -7.03
CA PRO A 16 11.52 10.79 -7.61
C PRO A 16 11.39 9.49 -6.81
N PHE A 17 12.42 9.09 -6.05
CA PHE A 17 12.39 7.89 -5.21
C PHE A 17 11.42 8.09 -4.04
N ASP A 18 11.52 9.24 -3.36
CA ASP A 18 10.59 9.61 -2.29
C ASP A 18 9.17 9.82 -2.82
N GLY A 19 9.03 10.43 -4.00
CA GLY A 19 7.74 10.68 -4.64
C GLY A 19 6.97 9.38 -4.92
N ILE A 20 7.61 8.42 -5.60
CA ILE A 20 6.98 7.14 -5.93
C ILE A 20 6.75 6.27 -4.69
N ASP A 21 7.67 6.27 -3.72
CA ASP A 21 7.52 5.54 -2.46
C ASP A 21 6.31 6.04 -1.67
N ARG A 22 6.15 7.37 -1.55
CA ARG A 22 5.00 7.98 -0.89
C ARG A 22 3.69 7.61 -1.59
N LEU A 23 3.64 7.68 -2.93
CA LEU A 23 2.46 7.30 -3.69
C LEU A 23 2.05 5.84 -3.42
N ILE A 24 3.01 4.92 -3.41
CA ILE A 24 2.75 3.50 -3.14
C ILE A 24 2.26 3.31 -1.70
N ARG A 25 2.94 3.89 -0.71
CA ARG A 25 2.52 3.78 0.70
C ARG A 25 1.12 4.35 0.92
N ASP A 26 0.77 5.44 0.26
CA ASP A 26 -0.58 6.01 0.30
C ASP A 26 -1.65 5.03 -0.24
N GLU A 27 -1.37 4.31 -1.33
CA GLU A 27 -2.29 3.29 -1.82
C GLU A 27 -2.39 2.08 -0.89
N LEU A 28 -1.25 1.64 -0.31
CA LEU A 28 -1.23 0.53 0.66
C LEU A 28 -1.99 0.87 1.95
N THR A 29 -1.85 2.11 2.45
CA THR A 29 -2.60 2.59 3.63
C THR A 29 -4.10 2.72 3.38
N ARG A 30 -4.52 2.87 2.12
CA ARG A 30 -5.94 2.78 1.70
C ARG A 30 -6.45 1.33 1.65
N GLY A 31 -5.63 0.35 2.02
CA GLY A 31 -6.00 -1.07 2.08
C GLY A 31 -5.78 -1.83 0.78
N ARG A 32 -5.10 -1.24 -0.22
CA ARG A 32 -4.72 -1.97 -1.43
C ARG A 32 -3.54 -2.89 -1.16
N THR A 33 -3.49 -3.99 -1.91
CA THR A 33 -2.35 -4.91 -1.94
C THR A 33 -1.25 -4.41 -2.85
N THR A 34 -0.02 -4.87 -2.62
CA THR A 34 1.13 -4.62 -3.50
C THR A 34 0.86 -5.09 -4.92
N ARG A 35 0.14 -6.21 -5.06
CA ARG A 35 -0.31 -6.74 -6.36
C ARG A 35 -1.24 -5.77 -7.08
N GLU A 36 -2.26 -5.25 -6.40
CA GLU A 36 -3.19 -4.30 -7.03
C GLU A 36 -2.50 -3.00 -7.42
N VAL A 37 -1.53 -2.53 -6.61
CA VAL A 37 -0.72 -1.35 -6.94
C VAL A 37 0.18 -1.62 -8.14
N HIS A 38 0.83 -2.78 -8.19
CA HIS A 38 1.63 -3.20 -9.34
C HIS A 38 0.80 -3.29 -10.61
N ASP A 39 -0.37 -3.93 -10.55
CA ASP A 39 -1.24 -4.15 -11.70
C ASP A 39 -1.78 -2.82 -12.27
N ASP A 40 -1.92 -1.78 -11.44
CA ASP A 40 -2.23 -0.42 -11.90
C ASP A 40 -1.00 0.31 -12.47
N LEU A 41 0.17 0.18 -11.84
CA LEU A 41 1.37 0.95 -12.20
C LEU A 41 2.07 0.38 -13.45
N PHE A 42 2.18 -0.94 -13.56
CA PHE A 42 2.92 -1.62 -14.63
C PHE A 42 2.46 -1.24 -16.05
N PRO A 43 1.15 -1.16 -16.36
CA PRO A 43 0.70 -0.72 -17.68
C PRO A 43 1.10 0.71 -18.04
N LEU A 44 1.29 1.58 -17.04
CA LEU A 44 1.64 2.99 -17.23
C LEU A 44 3.13 3.19 -17.57
N VAL A 45 3.98 2.21 -17.27
CA VAL A 45 5.44 2.29 -17.45
C VAL A 45 5.80 2.67 -18.88
N ARG A 46 5.18 2.03 -19.86
CA ARG A 46 5.44 2.33 -21.27
C ARG A 46 5.17 3.81 -21.56
N ASP A 47 4.00 4.30 -21.17
CA ASP A 47 3.56 5.66 -21.50
C ASP A 47 4.37 6.72 -20.73
N LEU A 48 4.77 6.42 -19.49
CA LEU A 48 5.67 7.25 -18.68
C LEU A 48 7.06 7.37 -19.33
N ARG A 49 7.67 6.25 -19.73
CA ARG A 49 9.00 6.23 -20.34
C ARG A 49 9.04 6.86 -21.74
N HIS A 50 7.97 6.75 -22.52
CA HIS A 50 7.90 7.33 -23.87
C HIS A 50 7.51 8.82 -23.86
N SER A 51 7.13 9.38 -22.72
CA SER A 51 6.76 10.81 -22.63
C SER A 51 7.95 11.76 -22.85
N GLY A 52 9.18 11.30 -22.59
CA GLY A 52 10.38 12.14 -22.59
C GLY A 52 10.46 13.11 -21.41
N GLU A 53 9.54 13.03 -20.44
CA GLU A 53 9.47 13.92 -19.28
C GLU A 53 10.19 13.35 -18.05
N LEU A 54 10.55 12.07 -18.06
CA LEU A 54 11.27 11.42 -16.96
C LEU A 54 12.78 11.64 -17.10
N SER A 55 13.42 12.00 -15.99
CA SER A 55 14.88 11.91 -15.84
C SER A 55 15.31 10.44 -15.72
N ASP A 56 16.62 10.19 -15.84
CA ASP A 56 17.20 8.87 -15.59
C ASP A 56 16.89 8.38 -14.16
N ASP A 57 17.01 9.27 -13.16
CA ASP A 57 16.67 8.96 -11.76
C ASP A 57 15.19 8.58 -11.61
N ALA A 58 14.29 9.23 -12.35
CA ALA A 58 12.87 8.90 -12.32
C ALA A 58 12.56 7.55 -13.00
N ASP A 59 13.29 7.20 -14.07
CA ASP A 59 13.20 5.87 -14.68
C ASP A 59 13.68 4.78 -13.71
N GLU A 60 14.81 5.02 -13.03
CA GLU A 60 15.35 4.12 -12.02
C GLU A 60 14.41 3.96 -10.82
N ALA A 61 13.85 5.06 -10.30
CA ALA A 61 12.88 5.04 -9.21
C ALA A 61 11.62 4.23 -9.59
N LEU A 62 11.10 4.41 -10.80
CA LEU A 62 9.95 3.65 -11.30
C LEU A 62 10.24 2.14 -11.39
N LEU A 63 11.38 1.76 -11.95
CA LEU A 63 11.76 0.35 -12.10
C LEU A 63 12.05 -0.30 -10.73
N GLY A 64 12.77 0.40 -9.85
CA GLY A 64 13.04 -0.05 -8.49
C GLY A 64 11.76 -0.25 -7.67
N ALA A 65 10.78 0.64 -7.83
CA ALA A 65 9.46 0.50 -7.20
C ALA A 65 8.70 -0.75 -7.68
N LEU A 66 8.75 -1.08 -8.98
CA LEU A 66 8.14 -2.31 -9.52
C LEU A 66 8.81 -3.58 -8.97
N ASP A 67 10.14 -3.57 -8.86
CA ASP A 67 10.88 -4.67 -8.24
C ASP A 67 10.52 -4.81 -6.75
N ALA A 68 10.37 -3.70 -6.03
CA ALA A 68 9.95 -3.69 -4.63
C ALA A 68 8.52 -4.20 -4.43
N LEU A 69 7.59 -3.88 -5.34
CA LEU A 69 6.21 -4.38 -5.32
C LEU A 69 6.13 -5.88 -5.61
N THR A 70 7.04 -6.41 -6.44
CA THR A 70 7.07 -7.83 -6.83
C THR A 70 8.00 -8.69 -5.97
N GLY A 71 8.67 -8.09 -4.97
CA GLY A 71 9.62 -8.78 -4.10
C GLY A 71 10.95 -9.15 -4.76
N ARG A 72 11.28 -8.52 -5.90
CA ARG A 72 12.53 -8.72 -6.66
C ARG A 72 13.70 -7.84 -6.19
N CYS A 73 13.57 -7.18 -5.04
CA CYS A 73 14.62 -6.40 -4.40
C CYS A 73 15.10 -7.03 -3.07
N HIS A 74 16.05 -6.35 -2.40
CA HIS A 74 16.51 -6.71 -1.05
C HIS A 74 15.32 -6.76 -0.07
N PRO A 75 15.24 -7.73 0.86
CA PRO A 75 14.10 -7.88 1.77
C PRO A 75 13.69 -6.60 2.51
N ASP A 76 14.67 -5.77 2.91
CA ASP A 76 14.43 -4.51 3.63
C ASP A 76 13.79 -3.41 2.77
N CYS A 77 13.82 -3.56 1.44
CA CYS A 77 13.27 -2.61 0.48
C CYS A 77 11.90 -3.04 -0.06
N ARG A 78 11.38 -4.20 0.35
CA ARG A 78 10.13 -4.74 -0.20
C ARG A 78 8.92 -4.05 0.41
N TYR A 79 7.93 -3.76 -0.43
CA TYR A 79 6.61 -3.42 0.07
C TYR A 79 5.92 -4.68 0.59
N THR A 80 5.15 -4.51 1.68
CA THR A 80 4.35 -5.58 2.26
C THR A 80 2.88 -5.21 2.16
N ASP A 81 2.04 -6.21 1.88
CA ASP A 81 0.59 -6.02 1.95
C ASP A 81 0.18 -5.50 3.34
N PRO A 82 -0.83 -4.60 3.40
CA PRO A 82 -1.40 -4.23 4.69
C PRO A 82 -1.91 -5.49 5.39
N ALA A 83 -1.73 -5.56 6.70
CA ALA A 83 -2.28 -6.66 7.49
C ALA A 83 -3.79 -6.74 7.21
N PRO A 84 -4.36 -7.94 7.00
CA PRO A 84 -5.80 -8.08 6.83
C PRO A 84 -6.47 -7.42 8.02
N SER A 85 -7.41 -6.52 7.75
CA SER A 85 -8.19 -5.83 8.78
C SER A 85 -8.92 -6.90 9.60
N HIS A 86 -8.30 -7.36 10.69
CA HIS A 86 -8.96 -8.28 11.60
C HIS A 86 -10.23 -7.57 12.07
N PRO A 87 -11.41 -8.22 12.02
CA PRO A 87 -12.57 -7.68 12.72
C PRO A 87 -12.14 -7.56 14.17
N VAL A 88 -12.08 -6.33 14.68
CA VAL A 88 -11.88 -6.07 16.11
C VAL A 88 -13.01 -6.81 16.81
N PRO A 89 -12.73 -7.88 17.57
CA PRO A 89 -13.79 -8.53 18.33
C PRO A 89 -14.40 -7.46 19.24
N PRO A 90 -15.74 -7.32 19.31
CA PRO A 90 -16.33 -6.36 20.21
C PRO A 90 -15.78 -6.63 21.61
N LEU A 91 -15.20 -5.60 22.24
CA LEU A 91 -14.77 -5.65 23.64
C LEU A 91 -15.90 -6.28 24.44
N HIS A 92 -15.63 -7.45 25.03
CA HIS A 92 -16.57 -8.18 25.88
C HIS A 92 -17.33 -7.18 26.77
N GLN A 93 -18.61 -6.97 26.46
CA GLN A 93 -19.52 -6.46 27.47
C GLN A 93 -19.49 -7.51 28.58
N SER A 94 -18.99 -7.09 29.74
CA SER A 94 -18.91 -7.93 30.92
C SER A 94 -20.27 -8.56 31.18
N LEU A 95 -20.33 -9.90 31.19
CA LEU A 95 -21.54 -10.66 31.51
C LEU A 95 -22.10 -10.21 32.86
N PRO A 96 -23.44 -10.10 33.01
CA PRO A 96 -24.05 -9.77 34.29
C PRO A 96 -23.77 -10.86 35.32
N SER A 97 -23.33 -10.44 36.51
CA SER A 97 -23.10 -11.29 37.67
C SER A 97 -24.40 -12.01 38.04
N HIS A 98 -24.48 -13.31 37.77
CA HIS A 98 -25.59 -14.17 38.18
C HIS A 98 -25.52 -14.38 39.70
N ALA A 99 -26.49 -13.85 40.44
CA ALA A 99 -26.71 -14.21 41.84
C ALA A 99 -27.66 -15.43 41.89
N PRO A 100 -27.40 -16.45 42.72
CA PRO A 100 -28.26 -17.63 42.82
C PRO A 100 -29.58 -17.33 43.56
N ALA A 101 -30.64 -18.04 43.18
CA ALA A 101 -31.97 -17.97 43.77
C ALA A 101 -31.97 -18.47 45.24
N PRO A 102 -32.81 -17.90 46.13
CA PRO A 102 -33.05 -18.50 47.44
C PRO A 102 -34.03 -19.68 47.31
N GLU A 103 -33.57 -20.86 47.74
CA GLU A 103 -34.43 -22.01 48.00
C GLU A 103 -35.41 -21.69 49.14
N GLY A 104 -36.64 -22.17 48.98
CA GLY A 104 -37.77 -21.81 49.84
C GLY A 104 -37.74 -22.39 51.24
N VAL A 105 -38.54 -21.76 52.11
CA VAL A 105 -39.22 -22.37 53.26
C VAL A 105 -40.58 -21.69 53.40
#